data_AF-A0A9R0WPI0-F1
#
_entry.id   AF-A0A9R0WPI0-F1
#
_cell.length_a   1.000
_cell.length_b   1.000
_cell.length_c   1.000
_cell.angle_alpha   90.00
_cell.angle_beta   90.00
_cell.angle_gamma   90.00
#
_symmetry.space_group_name_H-M   'P 1'
#
loop_
_entity.id
_entity.type
_entity.pdbx_description
1 polymer ?
#
loop_
_entity_poly.entity_id
_entity_poly.type
_entity_poly.pdbx_seq_one_letter_code
_entity_poly.pdbx_strand_id
1 'polypeptide(L)'
;MRIPGLLAAAAALLVLLLAVAGAAAQEAAAAGDVRPEEIAAKARAQEEAVLAAELGQLRAKVAALESSIAAQTLELNSKDGGIETLEKVTGEMSQNIATLQNEITSLQSKGSIAAKEQAGKVNARAIELEKQIEKLKKDIEAQNNKKATMEARATDAEKKEELMKVQLEATAKSEQLGEVHGAWLPPWLAAHAAHYMELMSSHWSEHGKPAVNNLLQKASEKTVQAKEWAEPHIETAKAKWIPVIKENWATAKEIAEPYVQMVSAKSVELYQASKDAISPHVVKAHELADPYFQEAKKLSKPYIDQVAKASKPHVDKLKTTLKPYTEKAGQEYEKLRDTATLYHQQAQVTILDYMHQHELLKQFVNGELVWFLAAAWLLMPVYVLYILLTEVCCITKKKKIPRSDKGKVLVNGHRRHKRRHADK
;
A
#
# COMPACT_ATOMS: atom_id res chain seq x y z
N MET A 1 -83.24 -1.63 51.72
CA MET A 1 -82.01 -2.09 52.39
C MET A 1 -81.53 -0.94 53.27
N ARG A 2 -81.73 -1.01 54.59
CA ARG A 2 -80.75 -1.43 55.61
C ARG A 2 -79.56 -0.46 55.82
N ILE A 3 -79.83 0.55 56.65
CA ILE A 3 -78.96 1.04 57.75
C ILE A 3 -78.70 -0.12 58.78
N PRO A 4 -77.87 -0.01 59.85
CA PRO A 4 -77.17 1.16 60.42
C PRO A 4 -75.68 0.98 60.80
N GLY A 5 -74.99 2.11 61.04
CA GLY A 5 -73.68 2.17 61.71
C GLY A 5 -73.53 3.29 62.76
N LEU A 6 -74.59 4.08 63.02
CA LEU A 6 -74.56 5.26 63.91
C LEU A 6 -75.55 5.20 65.10
N LEU A 7 -76.11 4.01 65.40
CA LEU A 7 -77.12 3.82 66.46
C LEU A 7 -76.64 3.01 67.68
N ALA A 8 -75.32 2.78 67.82
CA ALA A 8 -74.77 1.91 68.86
C ALA A 8 -74.12 2.64 70.06
N ALA A 9 -73.82 3.94 69.94
CA ALA A 9 -73.16 4.72 71.02
C ALA A 9 -74.14 5.57 71.87
N ALA A 10 -75.36 5.82 71.37
CA ALA A 10 -76.38 6.61 72.08
C ALA A 10 -77.23 5.79 73.07
N ALA A 11 -76.98 4.48 73.20
CA ALA A 11 -77.80 3.56 74.00
C ALA A 11 -77.18 3.15 75.35
N ALA A 12 -75.97 3.63 75.69
CA ALA A 12 -75.20 3.16 76.86
C ALA A 12 -75.20 4.12 78.07
N LEU A 13 -75.79 5.31 77.95
CA LEU A 13 -75.75 6.35 79.02
C LEU A 13 -77.14 6.85 79.48
N LEU A 14 -78.22 6.36 78.88
CA LEU A 14 -79.60 6.71 79.25
C LEU A 14 -80.31 5.64 80.12
N VAL A 15 -79.58 4.60 80.54
CA VAL A 15 -80.09 3.48 81.35
C VAL A 15 -79.64 3.56 82.83
N LEU A 16 -78.72 4.48 83.18
CA LEU A 16 -78.19 4.64 84.54
C LEU A 16 -78.94 5.71 85.37
N LEU A 17 -80.23 5.98 85.08
CA LEU A 17 -80.98 7.07 85.70
C LEU A 17 -82.37 6.71 86.26
N LEU A 18 -82.78 5.44 86.23
CA LEU A 18 -84.10 5.01 86.71
C LEU A 18 -84.12 3.52 87.13
N ALA A 19 -83.63 3.19 88.33
CA ALA A 19 -84.08 2.05 89.17
C ALA A 19 -83.21 1.83 90.44
N VAL A 20 -83.44 2.61 91.50
CA VAL A 20 -83.39 2.09 92.88
C VAL A 20 -84.61 2.64 93.60
N ALA A 21 -85.51 1.75 94.01
CA ALA A 21 -86.76 2.10 94.68
C ALA A 21 -87.07 1.06 95.77
N GLY A 22 -87.63 1.54 96.89
CA GLY A 22 -88.13 0.71 97.99
C GLY A 22 -87.10 0.40 99.10
N ALA A 23 -87.49 0.30 100.38
CA ALA A 23 -88.83 0.49 100.94
C ALA A 23 -88.82 0.65 102.48
N ALA A 24 -89.81 1.40 103.01
CA ALA A 24 -90.48 1.23 104.33
C ALA A 24 -89.62 1.36 105.62
N ALA A 25 -90.10 1.64 106.85
CA ALA A 25 -91.39 2.02 107.48
C ALA A 25 -91.07 2.42 108.96
N GLN A 26 -91.90 3.07 109.80
CA GLN A 26 -93.14 3.87 109.66
C GLN A 26 -93.44 4.53 111.05
N GLU A 27 -94.22 5.63 111.07
CA GLU A 27 -94.93 6.23 112.24
C GLU A 27 -94.17 6.75 113.48
N ALA A 28 -94.32 8.06 113.74
CA ALA A 28 -95.12 8.63 114.86
C ALA A 28 -94.48 9.86 115.55
N ALA A 29 -95.26 10.96 115.54
CA ALA A 29 -95.30 12.09 116.48
C ALA A 29 -94.12 12.40 117.44
N ALA A 30 -93.56 13.60 117.31
CA ALA A 30 -93.77 14.69 118.28
C ALA A 30 -93.17 16.02 117.77
N ALA A 31 -93.59 17.15 118.37
CA ALA A 31 -93.12 18.50 118.01
C ALA A 31 -91.67 18.76 118.47
N GLY A 32 -90.92 19.56 117.70
CA GLY A 32 -89.55 19.97 118.03
C GLY A 32 -88.92 20.89 116.99
N ASP A 33 -89.06 22.20 117.19
CA ASP A 33 -88.50 23.30 116.38
C ASP A 33 -86.96 23.26 116.25
N VAL A 34 -86.41 23.19 115.03
CA VAL A 34 -85.01 23.55 114.69
C VAL A 34 -84.93 24.16 113.27
N ARG A 35 -84.08 25.17 113.09
CA ARG A 35 -84.15 26.21 112.03
C ARG A 35 -83.63 25.78 110.63
N PRO A 36 -84.25 26.23 109.52
CA PRO A 36 -83.90 25.85 108.13
C PRO A 36 -82.71 26.62 107.49
N GLU A 37 -81.74 27.11 108.27
CA GLU A 37 -80.65 27.97 107.74
C GLU A 37 -79.38 27.20 107.33
N GLU A 38 -79.10 26.04 107.95
CA GLU A 38 -77.79 25.38 107.86
C GLU A 38 -77.62 24.50 106.59
N ILE A 39 -78.71 23.88 106.11
CA ILE A 39 -78.69 23.02 104.91
C ILE A 39 -78.51 23.88 103.64
N ALA A 40 -79.12 25.07 103.60
CA ALA A 40 -79.00 26.01 102.49
C ALA A 40 -77.62 26.66 102.38
N ALA A 41 -76.86 26.74 103.49
CA ALA A 41 -75.47 27.19 103.48
C ALA A 41 -74.53 26.11 102.91
N LYS A 42 -74.74 24.83 103.30
CA LYS A 42 -73.90 23.71 102.85
C LYS A 42 -74.04 23.41 101.35
N ALA A 43 -75.25 23.48 100.81
CA ALA A 43 -75.49 23.31 99.38
C ALA A 43 -74.79 24.39 98.53
N ARG A 44 -74.91 25.67 98.93
CA ARG A 44 -74.23 26.79 98.26
C ARG A 44 -72.71 26.67 98.33
N ALA A 45 -72.15 26.31 99.48
CA ALA A 45 -70.70 26.10 99.62
C ALA A 45 -70.18 24.96 98.74
N GLN A 46 -70.98 23.91 98.52
CA GLN A 46 -70.62 22.79 97.62
C GLN A 46 -70.73 23.19 96.15
N GLU A 47 -71.74 23.97 95.77
CA GLU A 47 -71.90 24.53 94.41
C GLU A 47 -70.78 25.52 94.07
N GLU A 48 -70.42 26.42 94.99
CA GLU A 48 -69.25 27.30 94.87
C GLU A 48 -67.93 26.52 94.76
N ALA A 49 -67.77 25.41 95.51
CA ALA A 49 -66.58 24.57 95.41
C ALA A 49 -66.46 23.84 94.06
N VAL A 50 -67.59 23.40 93.48
CA VAL A 50 -67.62 22.79 92.14
C VAL A 50 -67.29 23.84 91.07
N LEU A 51 -67.91 25.02 91.12
CA LEU A 51 -67.62 26.12 90.18
C LEU A 51 -66.17 26.61 90.30
N ALA A 52 -65.59 26.64 91.51
CA ALA A 52 -64.18 26.95 91.72
C ALA A 52 -63.25 25.87 91.14
N ALA A 53 -63.62 24.58 91.24
CA ALA A 53 -62.88 23.49 90.62
C ALA A 53 -62.94 23.52 89.09
N GLU A 54 -64.10 23.83 88.50
CA GLU A 54 -64.28 24.01 87.06
C GLU A 54 -63.50 25.23 86.53
N LEU A 55 -63.55 26.37 87.22
CA LEU A 55 -62.73 27.55 86.91
C LEU A 55 -61.23 27.25 87.03
N GLY A 56 -60.83 26.46 88.02
CA GLY A 56 -59.46 25.96 88.16
C GLY A 56 -59.05 25.08 86.97
N GLN A 57 -59.92 24.17 86.53
CA GLN A 57 -59.68 23.31 85.38
C GLN A 57 -59.63 24.11 84.06
N LEU A 58 -60.51 25.10 83.88
CA LEU A 58 -60.50 26.01 82.73
C LEU A 58 -59.21 26.84 82.70
N ARG A 59 -58.78 27.42 83.83
CA ARG A 59 -57.48 28.11 83.92
C ARG A 59 -56.30 27.19 83.61
N ALA A 60 -56.30 25.96 84.12
CA ALA A 60 -55.24 24.99 83.82
C ALA A 60 -55.20 24.62 82.33
N LYS A 61 -56.36 24.46 81.68
CA LYS A 61 -56.46 24.22 80.23
C LYS A 61 -56.00 25.44 79.42
N VAL A 62 -56.38 26.66 79.83
CA VAL A 62 -55.91 27.91 79.18
C VAL A 62 -54.40 28.03 79.31
N ALA A 63 -53.82 27.88 80.50
CA ALA A 63 -52.37 27.94 80.70
C ALA A 63 -51.60 26.84 79.92
N ALA A 64 -52.17 25.64 79.81
CA ALA A 64 -51.58 24.57 78.99
C ALA A 64 -51.64 24.88 77.48
N LEU A 65 -52.74 25.48 76.99
CA LEU A 65 -52.86 25.95 75.61
C LEU A 65 -51.92 27.13 75.33
N GLU A 66 -51.83 28.11 76.22
CA GLU A 66 -50.89 29.24 76.14
C GLU A 66 -49.43 28.74 76.09
N SER A 67 -49.07 27.77 76.94
CA SER A 67 -47.75 27.13 76.90
C SER A 67 -47.50 26.36 75.60
N SER A 68 -48.50 25.65 75.09
CA SER A 68 -48.40 24.94 73.80
C SER A 68 -48.26 25.89 72.62
N ILE A 69 -48.96 27.02 72.63
CA ILE A 69 -48.85 28.07 71.60
C ILE A 69 -47.47 28.69 71.66
N ALA A 70 -46.98 29.07 72.84
CA ALA A 70 -45.63 29.63 73.01
C ALA A 70 -44.53 28.67 72.53
N ALA A 71 -44.66 27.37 72.81
CA ALA A 71 -43.75 26.34 72.31
C ALA A 71 -43.78 26.24 70.78
N GLN A 72 -44.97 26.19 70.17
CA GLN A 72 -45.13 26.15 68.72
C GLN A 72 -44.60 27.41 68.03
N THR A 73 -44.82 28.60 68.61
CA THR A 73 -44.26 29.86 68.09
C THR A 73 -42.73 29.85 68.10
N LEU A 74 -42.10 29.32 69.15
CA LEU A 74 -40.65 29.22 69.23
C LEU A 74 -40.10 28.20 68.21
N GLU A 75 -40.78 27.05 68.04
CA GLU A 75 -40.43 26.04 67.03
C GLU A 75 -40.58 26.58 65.59
N LEU A 76 -41.61 27.38 65.30
CA LEU A 76 -41.80 28.05 64.02
C LEU A 76 -40.66 29.04 63.73
N ASN A 77 -40.35 29.94 64.67
CA ASN A 77 -39.23 30.88 64.52
C ASN A 77 -37.89 30.16 64.26
N SER A 78 -37.67 28.99 64.88
CA SER A 78 -36.48 28.16 64.62
C SER A 78 -36.47 27.53 63.23
N LYS A 79 -37.65 27.21 62.67
CA LYS A 79 -37.79 26.66 61.31
C LYS A 79 -37.63 27.76 60.26
N ASP A 80 -38.16 28.95 60.51
CA ASP A 80 -38.03 30.12 59.63
C ASP A 80 -36.56 30.53 59.47
N GLY A 81 -35.77 30.55 60.55
CA GLY A 81 -34.31 30.73 60.47
C GLY A 81 -33.61 29.62 59.69
N GLY A 82 -34.10 28.38 59.77
CA GLY A 82 -33.63 27.28 58.92
C GLY A 82 -33.91 27.51 57.43
N ILE A 83 -35.12 27.99 57.10
CA ILE A 83 -35.52 28.36 55.73
C ILE A 83 -34.62 29.48 55.19
N GLU A 84 -34.37 30.55 55.96
CA GLU A 84 -33.49 31.65 55.57
C GLU A 84 -32.07 31.15 55.19
N THR A 85 -31.51 30.20 55.95
CA THR A 85 -30.20 29.60 55.59
C THR A 85 -30.24 28.78 54.30
N LEU A 86 -31.33 28.05 54.05
CA LEU A 86 -31.50 27.26 52.83
C LEU A 86 -31.73 28.14 51.60
N GLU A 87 -32.49 29.24 51.73
CA GLU A 87 -32.67 30.23 50.67
C GLU A 87 -31.34 30.90 50.31
N LYS A 88 -30.54 31.28 51.31
CA LYS A 88 -29.19 31.83 51.09
C LYS A 88 -28.28 30.85 50.32
N VAL A 89 -28.19 29.60 50.76
CA VAL A 89 -27.39 28.56 50.07
C VAL A 89 -27.89 28.31 48.65
N THR A 90 -29.21 28.33 48.44
CA THR A 90 -29.83 28.18 47.11
C THR A 90 -29.49 29.36 46.20
N GLY A 91 -29.47 30.58 46.73
CA GLY A 91 -29.02 31.78 46.02
C GLY A 91 -27.54 31.71 45.62
N GLU A 92 -26.66 31.33 46.55
CA GLU A 92 -25.22 31.15 46.29
C GLU A 92 -24.97 30.05 45.24
N MET A 93 -25.64 28.90 45.34
CA MET A 93 -25.57 27.86 44.31
C MET A 93 -26.06 28.36 42.94
N SER A 94 -27.14 29.15 42.90
CA SER A 94 -27.68 29.71 41.65
C SER A 94 -26.70 30.68 40.98
N GLN A 95 -26.00 31.51 41.77
CA GLN A 95 -24.94 32.40 41.25
C GLN A 95 -23.73 31.59 40.72
N ASN A 96 -23.35 30.51 41.40
CA ASN A 96 -22.28 29.62 40.95
C ASN A 96 -22.66 28.87 39.66
N ILE A 97 -23.92 28.46 39.50
CA ILE A 97 -24.42 27.87 38.24
C ILE A 97 -24.37 28.89 37.10
N ALA A 98 -24.81 30.13 37.33
CA ALA A 98 -24.79 31.19 36.31
C ALA A 98 -23.36 31.56 35.88
N THR A 99 -22.41 31.64 36.82
CA THR A 99 -20.99 31.92 36.49
C THR A 99 -20.36 30.78 35.69
N LEU A 100 -20.57 29.52 36.09
CA LEU A 100 -20.10 28.35 35.34
C LEU A 100 -20.72 28.25 33.93
N GLN A 101 -22.00 28.59 33.76
CA GLN A 101 -22.64 28.66 32.43
C GLN A 101 -22.00 29.72 31.53
N ASN A 102 -21.63 30.88 32.09
CA ASN A 102 -20.90 31.93 31.36
C ASN A 102 -19.46 31.51 31.00
N GLU A 103 -18.76 30.77 31.87
CA GLU A 103 -17.45 30.20 31.53
C GLU A 103 -17.54 29.12 30.44
N ILE A 104 -18.52 28.22 30.51
CA ILE A 104 -18.74 27.17 29.50
C ILE A 104 -19.00 27.80 28.12
N THR A 105 -19.88 28.80 28.04
CA THR A 105 -20.16 29.50 26.76
C THR A 105 -18.95 30.30 26.26
N SER A 106 -18.18 30.93 27.15
CA SER A 106 -16.89 31.57 26.83
C SER A 106 -15.88 30.56 26.24
N LEU A 107 -15.72 29.39 26.86
CA LEU A 107 -14.82 28.35 26.39
C LEU A 107 -15.29 27.73 25.06
N GLN A 108 -16.59 27.49 24.89
CA GLN A 108 -17.17 27.00 23.62
C GLN A 108 -16.94 27.98 22.47
N SER A 109 -17.17 29.28 22.69
CA SER A 109 -16.91 30.32 21.67
C SER A 109 -15.42 30.40 21.29
N LYS A 110 -14.51 30.41 22.29
CA LYS A 110 -13.05 30.39 22.07
C LYS A 110 -12.61 29.14 21.32
N GLY A 111 -13.13 27.96 21.69
CA GLY A 111 -12.85 26.70 21.00
C GLY A 111 -13.31 26.70 19.54
N SER A 112 -14.51 27.22 19.27
CA SER A 112 -15.04 27.38 17.90
C SER A 112 -14.20 28.31 17.03
N ILE A 113 -13.73 29.43 17.59
CA ILE A 113 -12.86 30.39 16.90
C ILE A 113 -11.49 29.77 16.60
N ALA A 114 -10.84 29.15 17.60
CA ALA A 114 -9.54 28.51 17.43
C ALA A 114 -9.58 27.35 16.41
N ALA A 115 -10.65 26.53 16.44
CA ALA A 115 -10.86 25.46 15.47
C ALA A 115 -11.02 26.01 14.03
N LYS A 116 -11.78 27.08 13.84
CA LYS A 116 -11.95 27.74 12.53
C LYS A 116 -10.65 28.36 12.01
N GLU A 117 -9.88 29.03 12.87
CA GLU A 117 -8.60 29.62 12.49
C GLU A 117 -7.58 28.54 12.08
N GLN A 118 -7.51 27.45 12.84
CA GLN A 118 -6.63 26.32 12.52
C GLN A 118 -7.06 25.60 11.24
N ALA A 119 -8.37 25.39 11.02
CA ALA A 119 -8.89 24.84 9.78
C ALA A 119 -8.54 25.72 8.56
N GLY A 120 -8.62 27.04 8.69
CA GLY A 120 -8.19 27.99 7.66
C GLY A 120 -6.70 27.85 7.31
N LYS A 121 -5.83 27.72 8.33
CA LYS A 121 -4.38 27.49 8.14
C LYS A 121 -4.08 26.14 7.47
N VAL A 122 -4.82 25.09 7.81
CA VAL A 122 -4.69 23.75 7.19
C VAL A 122 -5.13 23.79 5.73
N ASN A 123 -6.27 24.41 5.41
CA ASN A 123 -6.75 24.54 4.04
C ASN A 123 -5.80 25.38 3.16
N ALA A 124 -5.24 26.47 3.69
CA ALA A 124 -4.24 27.26 2.97
C ALA A 124 -2.96 26.44 2.64
N ARG A 125 -2.53 25.57 3.56
CA ARG A 125 -1.40 24.65 3.32
C ARG A 125 -1.76 23.55 2.31
N ALA A 126 -2.98 23.04 2.32
CA ALA A 126 -3.45 22.06 1.35
C ALA A 126 -3.39 22.62 -0.08
N ILE A 127 -3.90 23.84 -0.30
CA ILE A 127 -3.90 24.51 -1.62
C ILE A 127 -2.46 24.73 -2.14
N GLU A 128 -1.52 25.13 -1.28
CA GLU A 128 -0.12 25.30 -1.69
C GLU A 128 0.56 23.95 -2.00
N LEU A 129 0.24 22.87 -1.27
CA LEU A 129 0.73 21.53 -1.58
C LEU A 129 0.13 20.99 -2.90
N GLU A 130 -1.17 21.19 -3.15
CA GLU A 130 -1.81 20.84 -4.44
C GLU A 130 -1.13 21.54 -5.61
N LYS A 131 -0.84 22.84 -5.48
CA LYS A 131 -0.11 23.62 -6.48
C LYS A 131 1.32 23.11 -6.72
N GLN A 132 2.00 22.63 -5.68
CA GLN A 132 3.31 21.99 -5.81
C GLN A 132 3.22 20.63 -6.51
N ILE A 133 2.20 19.83 -6.19
CA ILE A 133 1.91 18.54 -6.86
C ILE A 133 1.61 18.77 -8.35
N GLU A 134 0.78 19.76 -8.71
CA GLU A 134 0.53 20.10 -10.12
C GLU A 134 1.81 20.49 -10.86
N LYS A 135 2.68 21.28 -10.23
CA LYS A 135 3.95 21.69 -10.83
C LYS A 135 4.85 20.48 -11.08
N LEU A 136 5.03 19.62 -10.06
CA LEU A 136 5.80 18.38 -10.18
C LEU A 136 5.23 17.45 -11.25
N LYS A 137 3.89 17.33 -11.35
CA LYS A 137 3.23 16.54 -12.38
C LYS A 137 3.56 17.04 -13.80
N LYS A 138 3.50 18.36 -14.02
CA LYS A 138 3.88 18.99 -15.31
C LYS A 138 5.36 18.79 -15.62
N ASP A 139 6.24 18.88 -14.62
CA ASP A 139 7.68 18.66 -14.79
C ASP A 139 8.00 17.18 -15.13
N ILE A 140 7.31 16.22 -14.49
CA ILE A 140 7.42 14.78 -14.79
C ILE A 140 6.93 14.47 -16.21
N GLU A 141 5.78 15.01 -16.61
CA GLU A 141 5.24 14.83 -17.97
C GLU A 141 6.19 15.40 -19.03
N ALA A 142 6.75 16.59 -18.79
CA ALA A 142 7.76 17.19 -19.64
C ALA A 142 9.07 16.37 -19.72
N GLN A 143 9.50 15.72 -18.61
CA GLN A 143 10.65 14.80 -18.65
C GLN A 143 10.34 13.50 -19.39
N ASN A 144 9.17 12.89 -19.19
CA ASN A 144 8.77 11.67 -19.90
C ASN A 144 8.70 11.89 -21.41
N ASN A 145 8.12 13.01 -21.85
CA ASN A 145 8.11 13.38 -23.27
C ASN A 145 9.52 13.57 -23.83
N LYS A 146 10.44 14.20 -23.07
CA LYS A 146 11.86 14.29 -23.44
C LYS A 146 12.52 12.91 -23.53
N LYS A 147 12.29 12.02 -22.55
CA LYS A 147 12.81 10.64 -22.54
C LYS A 147 12.37 9.87 -23.78
N ALA A 148 11.07 9.86 -24.09
CA ALA A 148 10.53 9.20 -25.26
C ALA A 148 11.14 9.72 -26.57
N THR A 149 11.34 11.05 -26.71
CA THR A 149 12.01 11.61 -27.91
C THR A 149 13.50 11.25 -28.00
N MET A 150 14.18 11.02 -26.87
CA MET A 150 15.57 10.53 -26.87
C MET A 150 15.66 9.03 -27.17
N GLU A 151 14.76 8.21 -26.64
CA GLU A 151 14.67 6.77 -26.93
C GLU A 151 14.33 6.51 -28.42
N ALA A 152 13.41 7.29 -29.00
CA ALA A 152 13.13 7.24 -30.43
C ALA A 152 14.35 7.61 -31.30
N ARG A 153 15.16 8.58 -30.87
CA ARG A 153 16.43 8.94 -31.55
C ARG A 153 17.52 7.89 -31.37
N ALA A 154 17.61 7.27 -30.19
CA ALA A 154 18.57 6.20 -29.92
C ALA A 154 18.28 4.99 -30.81
N THR A 155 17.03 4.51 -30.84
CA THR A 155 16.63 3.36 -31.67
C THR A 155 16.73 3.61 -33.18
N ASP A 156 16.56 4.86 -33.64
CA ASP A 156 16.82 5.24 -35.04
C ASP A 156 18.33 5.32 -35.35
N ALA A 157 19.15 5.78 -34.40
CA ALA A 157 20.61 5.79 -34.53
C ALA A 157 21.21 4.36 -34.52
N GLU A 158 20.71 3.47 -33.65
CA GLU A 158 21.10 2.05 -33.59
C GLU A 158 20.80 1.34 -34.92
N LYS A 159 19.59 1.50 -35.47
CA LYS A 159 19.23 0.96 -36.79
C LYS A 159 20.13 1.47 -37.91
N LYS A 160 20.56 2.73 -37.84
CA LYS A 160 21.53 3.31 -38.80
C LYS A 160 22.94 2.75 -38.60
N GLU A 161 23.39 2.54 -37.37
CA GLU A 161 24.68 1.90 -37.10
C GLU A 161 24.70 0.44 -37.57
N GLU A 162 23.63 -0.33 -37.32
CA GLU A 162 23.50 -1.70 -37.82
C GLU A 162 23.48 -1.74 -39.35
N LEU A 163 22.70 -0.87 -40.01
CA LEU A 163 22.66 -0.79 -41.47
C LEU A 163 24.04 -0.43 -42.05
N MET A 164 24.72 0.57 -41.50
CA MET A 164 26.06 0.96 -41.92
C MET A 164 27.09 -0.15 -41.67
N LYS A 165 26.98 -0.90 -40.57
CA LYS A 165 27.83 -2.07 -40.29
C LYS A 165 27.61 -3.18 -41.31
N VAL A 166 26.35 -3.52 -41.62
CA VAL A 166 26.01 -4.53 -42.64
C VAL A 166 26.49 -4.09 -44.03
N GLN A 167 26.35 -2.80 -44.37
CA GLN A 167 26.91 -2.25 -45.60
C GLN A 167 28.43 -2.37 -45.64
N LEU A 168 29.15 -2.00 -44.58
CA LEU A 168 30.62 -2.12 -44.52
C LEU A 168 31.10 -3.57 -44.58
N GLU A 169 30.40 -4.51 -43.93
CA GLU A 169 30.69 -5.93 -44.06
C GLU A 169 30.41 -6.46 -45.47
N ALA A 170 29.33 -6.00 -46.11
CA ALA A 170 29.01 -6.36 -47.49
C ALA A 170 30.04 -5.79 -48.49
N THR A 171 30.45 -4.52 -48.34
CA THR A 171 31.48 -3.92 -49.19
C THR A 171 32.84 -4.60 -48.99
N ALA A 172 33.26 -4.83 -47.73
CA ALA A 172 34.52 -5.52 -47.44
C ALA A 172 34.55 -6.96 -47.99
N LYS A 173 33.43 -7.70 -47.86
CA LYS A 173 33.29 -9.02 -48.51
C LYS A 173 33.32 -8.88 -50.04
N SER A 174 32.67 -7.87 -50.61
CA SER A 174 32.67 -7.65 -52.07
C SER A 174 34.04 -7.23 -52.62
N GLU A 175 34.87 -6.52 -51.85
CA GLU A 175 36.26 -6.20 -52.19
C GLU A 175 37.14 -7.45 -52.11
N GLN A 176 37.03 -8.26 -51.04
CA GLN A 176 37.73 -9.54 -50.94
C GLN A 176 37.34 -10.50 -52.07
N LEU A 177 36.05 -10.57 -52.41
CA LEU A 177 35.56 -11.27 -53.59
C LEU A 177 36.18 -10.67 -54.86
N GLY A 178 36.15 -9.34 -55.03
CA GLY A 178 36.71 -8.64 -56.20
C GLY A 178 38.21 -8.87 -56.41
N GLU A 179 39.02 -8.91 -55.35
CA GLU A 179 40.46 -9.21 -55.42
C GLU A 179 40.71 -10.68 -55.79
N VAL A 180 39.99 -11.62 -55.16
CA VAL A 180 40.11 -13.06 -55.46
C VAL A 180 39.58 -13.40 -56.86
N HIS A 181 38.55 -12.69 -57.32
CA HIS A 181 37.85 -12.98 -58.59
C HIS A 181 38.40 -12.16 -59.76
N GLY A 182 38.99 -10.98 -59.53
CA GLY A 182 39.69 -10.20 -60.56
C GLY A 182 40.94 -10.90 -61.13
N ALA A 183 41.50 -11.87 -60.39
CA ALA A 183 42.58 -12.74 -60.84
C ALA A 183 42.10 -14.12 -61.38
N TRP A 184 40.81 -14.45 -61.24
CA TRP A 184 40.27 -15.79 -61.59
C TRP A 184 39.21 -15.77 -62.69
N LEU A 185 38.39 -14.73 -62.81
CA LEU A 185 37.39 -14.63 -63.88
C LEU A 185 38.03 -14.15 -65.20
N PRO A 186 37.80 -14.87 -66.32
CA PRO A 186 38.19 -14.38 -67.64
C PRO A 186 37.58 -13.00 -67.96
N PRO A 187 38.29 -12.09 -68.65
CA PRO A 187 37.82 -10.72 -68.89
C PRO A 187 36.43 -10.62 -69.55
N TRP A 188 36.07 -11.59 -70.41
CA TRP A 188 34.75 -11.63 -71.05
C TRP A 188 33.61 -11.91 -70.06
N LEU A 189 33.86 -12.72 -69.02
CA LEU A 189 32.85 -13.08 -68.02
C LEU A 189 32.67 -11.95 -66.99
N ALA A 190 33.76 -11.25 -66.63
CA ALA A 190 33.69 -10.04 -65.83
C ALA A 190 32.89 -8.93 -66.54
N ALA A 191 33.14 -8.71 -67.84
CA ALA A 191 32.36 -7.77 -68.65
C ALA A 191 30.87 -8.16 -68.75
N HIS A 192 30.57 -9.46 -68.93
CA HIS A 192 29.19 -9.94 -69.01
C HIS A 192 28.44 -9.80 -67.67
N ALA A 193 29.11 -10.09 -66.55
CA ALA A 193 28.55 -9.90 -65.21
C ALA A 193 28.26 -8.42 -64.89
N ALA A 194 29.18 -7.51 -65.25
CA ALA A 194 28.98 -6.08 -65.09
C ALA A 194 27.78 -5.57 -65.90
N HIS A 195 27.68 -5.94 -67.18
CA HIS A 195 26.55 -5.59 -68.05
C HIS A 195 25.22 -6.13 -67.51
N TYR A 196 25.20 -7.35 -66.97
CA TYR A 196 23.98 -7.93 -66.39
C TYR A 196 23.57 -7.24 -65.09
N MET A 197 24.54 -6.89 -64.22
CA MET A 197 24.27 -6.13 -62.99
C MET A 197 23.75 -4.71 -63.27
N GLU A 198 24.27 -4.03 -64.30
CA GLU A 198 23.81 -2.71 -64.71
C GLU A 198 22.37 -2.76 -65.24
N LEU A 199 22.04 -3.75 -66.09
CA LEU A 199 20.69 -3.96 -66.62
C LEU A 199 19.67 -4.33 -65.53
N MET A 200 20.08 -5.12 -64.54
CA MET A 200 19.25 -5.43 -63.37
C MET A 200 19.05 -4.22 -62.46
N SER A 201 20.08 -3.38 -62.30
CA SER A 201 19.98 -2.14 -61.51
C SER A 201 19.05 -1.11 -62.14
N SER A 202 19.12 -0.91 -63.47
CA SER A 202 18.18 -0.01 -64.17
C SER A 202 16.74 -0.51 -64.04
N HIS A 203 16.47 -1.78 -64.36
CA HIS A 203 15.14 -2.37 -64.28
C HIS A 203 14.56 -2.39 -62.85
N TRP A 204 15.40 -2.62 -61.83
CA TRP A 204 15.00 -2.49 -60.43
C TRP A 204 14.63 -1.04 -60.05
N SER A 205 15.36 -0.06 -60.57
CA SER A 205 15.10 1.36 -60.29
C SER A 205 13.84 1.88 -60.99
N GLU A 206 13.57 1.44 -62.22
CA GLU A 206 12.44 1.87 -63.04
C GLU A 206 11.12 1.18 -62.66
N HIS A 207 11.16 -0.10 -62.28
CA HIS A 207 9.95 -0.89 -62.03
C HIS A 207 9.85 -1.49 -60.62
N GLY A 208 10.94 -2.06 -60.09
CA GLY A 208 10.93 -2.74 -58.79
C GLY A 208 10.66 -1.79 -57.62
N LYS A 209 11.46 -0.73 -57.50
CA LYS A 209 11.37 0.28 -56.43
C LYS A 209 10.01 0.99 -56.36
N PRO A 210 9.40 1.49 -57.46
CA PRO A 210 8.06 2.10 -57.38
C PRO A 210 6.95 1.09 -57.05
N ALA A 211 7.04 -0.17 -57.53
CA ALA A 211 6.05 -1.19 -57.21
C ALA A 211 6.04 -1.55 -55.70
N VAL A 212 7.22 -1.73 -55.10
CA VAL A 212 7.36 -1.99 -53.66
C VAL A 212 6.83 -0.82 -52.82
N ASN A 213 7.13 0.42 -53.22
CA ASN A 213 6.61 1.60 -52.53
C ASN A 213 5.07 1.71 -52.63
N ASN A 214 4.47 1.39 -53.78
CA ASN A 214 3.01 1.39 -53.92
C ASN A 214 2.34 0.31 -53.05
N LEU A 215 2.95 -0.87 -52.94
CA LEU A 215 2.48 -1.93 -52.04
C LEU A 215 2.58 -1.51 -50.57
N LEU A 216 3.69 -0.89 -50.16
CA LEU A 216 3.89 -0.43 -48.78
C LEU A 216 2.88 0.67 -48.40
N GLN A 217 2.61 1.60 -49.32
CA GLN A 217 1.58 2.62 -49.13
C GLN A 217 0.18 1.98 -49.02
N LYS A 218 -0.22 1.11 -49.96
CA LYS A 218 -1.52 0.41 -49.91
C LYS A 218 -1.68 -0.46 -48.66
N ALA A 219 -0.61 -1.11 -48.20
CA ALA A 219 -0.61 -1.85 -46.94
C ALA A 219 -0.92 -0.90 -45.77
N SER A 220 -0.25 0.25 -45.70
CA SER A 220 -0.50 1.25 -44.64
C SER A 220 -1.95 1.76 -44.66
N GLU A 221 -2.49 2.14 -45.83
CA GLU A 221 -3.88 2.59 -46.01
C GLU A 221 -4.89 1.51 -45.60
N LYS A 222 -4.61 0.24 -45.95
CA LYS A 222 -5.46 -0.89 -45.56
C LYS A 222 -5.36 -1.24 -44.08
N THR A 223 -4.22 -1.04 -43.42
CA THR A 223 -4.12 -1.21 -41.96
C THR A 223 -4.92 -0.14 -41.19
N VAL A 224 -5.00 1.10 -41.70
CA VAL A 224 -5.85 2.14 -41.09
C VAL A 224 -7.33 1.80 -41.26
N GLN A 225 -7.77 1.43 -42.47
CA GLN A 225 -9.16 1.02 -42.72
C GLN A 225 -9.55 -0.24 -41.93
N ALA A 226 -8.65 -1.21 -41.80
CA ALA A 226 -8.88 -2.41 -40.98
C ALA A 226 -9.02 -2.07 -39.49
N LYS A 227 -8.29 -1.06 -39.00
CA LYS A 227 -8.39 -0.61 -37.60
C LYS A 227 -9.75 0.04 -37.30
N GLU A 228 -10.19 0.96 -38.14
CA GLU A 228 -11.50 1.63 -37.98
C GLU A 228 -12.67 0.65 -38.09
N TRP A 229 -12.58 -0.34 -38.97
CA TRP A 229 -13.61 -1.39 -39.09
C TRP A 229 -13.58 -2.37 -37.91
N ALA A 230 -12.39 -2.72 -37.40
CA ALA A 230 -12.24 -3.69 -36.32
C ALA A 230 -12.62 -3.13 -34.94
N GLU A 231 -12.41 -1.84 -34.67
CA GLU A 231 -12.64 -1.24 -33.34
C GLU A 231 -14.05 -1.50 -32.73
N PRO A 232 -15.18 -1.24 -33.42
CA PRO A 232 -16.52 -1.55 -32.88
C PRO A 232 -16.79 -3.06 -32.79
N HIS A 233 -16.22 -3.85 -33.70
CA HIS A 233 -16.37 -5.31 -33.69
C HIS A 233 -15.52 -5.97 -32.59
N ILE A 234 -14.36 -5.41 -32.25
CA ILE A 234 -13.50 -5.85 -31.14
C ILE A 234 -14.18 -5.58 -29.80
N GLU A 235 -14.75 -4.40 -29.56
CA GLU A 235 -15.47 -4.15 -28.30
C GLU A 235 -16.76 -4.97 -28.20
N THR A 236 -17.51 -5.15 -29.31
CA THR A 236 -18.69 -6.03 -29.34
C THR A 236 -18.31 -7.50 -29.13
N ALA A 237 -17.19 -7.96 -29.71
CA ALA A 237 -16.67 -9.30 -29.50
C ALA A 237 -16.20 -9.46 -28.06
N LYS A 238 -15.37 -8.56 -27.53
CA LYS A 238 -14.90 -8.57 -26.13
C LYS A 238 -16.06 -8.66 -25.13
N ALA A 239 -17.13 -7.89 -25.31
CA ALA A 239 -18.33 -7.98 -24.47
C ALA A 239 -19.05 -9.35 -24.54
N LYS A 240 -19.15 -9.96 -25.73
CA LYS A 240 -19.80 -11.28 -25.92
C LYS A 240 -18.89 -12.47 -25.60
N TRP A 241 -17.60 -12.34 -25.83
CA TRP A 241 -16.63 -13.43 -25.75
C TRP A 241 -16.01 -13.55 -24.36
N ILE A 242 -15.91 -12.50 -23.53
CA ILE A 242 -15.45 -12.65 -22.14
C ILE A 242 -16.23 -13.74 -21.35
N PRO A 243 -17.59 -13.80 -21.36
CA PRO A 243 -18.30 -14.89 -20.70
C PRO A 243 -18.17 -16.23 -21.45
N VAL A 244 -18.27 -16.23 -22.79
CA VAL A 244 -18.19 -17.46 -23.60
C VAL A 244 -16.81 -18.12 -23.54
N ILE A 245 -15.73 -17.34 -23.49
CA ILE A 245 -14.37 -17.84 -23.25
C ILE A 245 -14.28 -18.46 -21.86
N LYS A 246 -14.86 -17.82 -20.82
CA LYS A 246 -14.81 -18.35 -19.45
C LYS A 246 -15.49 -19.72 -19.32
N GLU A 247 -16.60 -19.94 -20.03
CA GLU A 247 -17.31 -21.22 -20.08
C GLU A 247 -16.60 -22.25 -20.98
N ASN A 248 -16.21 -21.84 -22.20
CA ASN A 248 -15.50 -22.70 -23.14
C ASN A 248 -14.07 -23.05 -22.70
N TRP A 249 -13.45 -22.35 -21.76
CA TRP A 249 -12.10 -22.67 -21.31
C TRP A 249 -12.04 -23.90 -20.40
N ALA A 250 -13.15 -24.23 -19.73
CA ALA A 250 -13.28 -25.47 -18.98
C ALA A 250 -13.42 -26.68 -19.94
N THR A 251 -14.28 -26.58 -20.95
CA THR A 251 -14.49 -27.65 -21.94
C THR A 251 -13.34 -27.78 -22.93
N ALA A 252 -12.74 -26.67 -23.37
CA ALA A 252 -11.54 -26.67 -24.19
C ALA A 252 -10.34 -27.27 -23.46
N LYS A 253 -10.27 -27.21 -22.12
CA LYS A 253 -9.22 -27.91 -21.36
C LYS A 253 -9.37 -29.43 -21.50
N GLU A 254 -10.57 -29.99 -21.27
CA GLU A 254 -10.81 -31.44 -21.45
C GLU A 254 -10.59 -31.90 -22.90
N ILE A 255 -10.96 -31.08 -23.89
CA ILE A 255 -10.77 -31.40 -25.31
C ILE A 255 -9.30 -31.28 -25.72
N ALA A 256 -8.55 -30.29 -25.21
CA ALA A 256 -7.16 -30.06 -25.57
C ALA A 256 -6.19 -31.00 -24.86
N GLU A 257 -6.50 -31.47 -23.64
CA GLU A 257 -5.64 -32.37 -22.86
C GLU A 257 -5.17 -33.62 -23.64
N PRO A 258 -6.03 -34.42 -24.30
CA PRO A 258 -5.58 -35.56 -25.12
C PRO A 258 -4.78 -35.13 -26.36
N TYR A 259 -5.04 -33.96 -26.94
CA TYR A 259 -4.27 -33.45 -28.08
C TYR A 259 -2.88 -32.95 -27.67
N VAL A 260 -2.75 -32.30 -26.51
CA VAL A 260 -1.46 -31.89 -25.94
C VAL A 260 -0.65 -33.13 -25.53
N GLN A 261 -1.29 -34.14 -24.94
CA GLN A 261 -0.66 -35.45 -24.68
C GLN A 261 -0.18 -36.12 -25.98
N MET A 262 -0.99 -36.13 -27.05
CA MET A 262 -0.59 -36.69 -28.35
C MET A 262 0.55 -35.91 -29.02
N VAL A 263 0.50 -34.57 -29.00
CA VAL A 263 1.54 -33.73 -29.62
C VAL A 263 2.84 -33.79 -28.83
N SER A 264 2.79 -33.86 -27.50
CA SER A 264 3.98 -34.06 -26.66
C SER A 264 4.59 -35.45 -26.84
N ALA A 265 3.79 -36.51 -26.91
CA ALA A 265 4.29 -37.85 -27.25
C ALA A 265 4.98 -37.86 -28.63
N LYS A 266 4.33 -37.32 -29.66
CA LYS A 266 4.91 -37.23 -31.02
C LYS A 266 6.13 -36.32 -31.11
N SER A 267 6.22 -35.26 -30.30
CA SER A 267 7.41 -34.40 -30.27
C SER A 267 8.60 -35.08 -29.59
N VAL A 268 8.35 -35.92 -28.57
CA VAL A 268 9.37 -36.79 -27.97
C VAL A 268 9.85 -37.85 -28.96
N GLU A 269 8.93 -38.53 -29.66
CA GLU A 269 9.28 -39.51 -30.71
C GLU A 269 10.10 -38.86 -31.85
N LEU A 270 9.65 -37.70 -32.36
CA LEU A 270 10.37 -36.95 -33.39
C LEU A 270 11.74 -36.49 -32.90
N TYR A 271 11.86 -36.07 -31.64
CA TYR A 271 13.13 -35.66 -31.05
C TYR A 271 14.10 -36.85 -30.95
N GLN A 272 13.66 -38.00 -30.44
CA GLN A 272 14.52 -39.20 -30.38
C GLN A 272 14.91 -39.68 -31.79
N ALA A 273 13.97 -39.76 -32.73
CA ALA A 273 14.27 -40.11 -34.12
C ALA A 273 15.27 -39.13 -34.77
N SER A 274 15.16 -37.83 -34.49
CA SER A 274 16.13 -36.83 -34.96
C SER A 274 17.50 -37.01 -34.31
N LYS A 275 17.53 -37.31 -33.01
CA LYS A 275 18.75 -37.55 -32.24
C LYS A 275 19.47 -38.81 -32.74
N ASP A 276 18.75 -39.88 -33.03
CA ASP A 276 19.30 -41.13 -33.56
C ASP A 276 19.81 -40.96 -35.00
N ALA A 277 19.13 -40.16 -35.83
CA ALA A 277 19.60 -39.81 -37.18
C ALA A 277 20.84 -38.88 -37.18
N ILE A 278 20.92 -37.96 -36.21
CA ILE A 278 22.02 -36.98 -36.09
C ILE A 278 23.24 -37.59 -35.38
N SER A 279 23.04 -38.53 -34.44
CA SER A 279 24.10 -39.21 -33.67
C SER A 279 25.28 -39.71 -34.54
N PRO A 280 25.10 -40.50 -35.62
CA PRO A 280 26.21 -40.96 -36.45
C PRO A 280 26.93 -39.82 -37.21
N HIS A 281 26.26 -38.69 -37.44
CA HIS A 281 26.89 -37.51 -38.05
C HIS A 281 27.74 -36.73 -37.03
N VAL A 282 27.30 -36.65 -35.78
CA VAL A 282 28.07 -36.04 -34.68
C VAL A 282 29.29 -36.89 -34.31
N VAL A 283 29.16 -38.22 -34.31
CA VAL A 283 30.29 -39.15 -34.12
C VAL A 283 31.31 -39.00 -35.25
N LYS A 284 30.89 -39.03 -36.53
CA LYS A 284 31.79 -38.78 -37.67
C LYS A 284 32.47 -37.41 -37.61
N ALA A 285 31.76 -36.36 -37.16
CA ALA A 285 32.34 -35.04 -36.98
C ALA A 285 33.41 -35.03 -35.89
N HIS A 286 33.22 -35.77 -34.78
CA HIS A 286 34.24 -35.95 -33.75
C HIS A 286 35.42 -36.78 -34.27
N GLU A 287 35.19 -37.91 -34.94
CA GLU A 287 36.23 -38.75 -35.54
C GLU A 287 37.09 -38.00 -36.57
N LEU A 288 36.48 -37.11 -37.37
CA LEU A 288 37.18 -36.25 -38.32
C LEU A 288 37.95 -35.12 -37.63
N ALA A 289 37.42 -34.54 -36.54
CA ALA A 289 38.05 -33.44 -35.82
C ALA A 289 39.18 -33.90 -34.88
N ASP A 290 39.05 -35.09 -34.29
CA ASP A 290 40.01 -35.67 -33.35
C ASP A 290 41.46 -35.68 -33.85
N PRO A 291 41.81 -36.15 -35.07
CA PRO A 291 43.19 -36.09 -35.55
C PRO A 291 43.74 -34.66 -35.61
N TYR A 292 42.94 -33.68 -36.06
CA TYR A 292 43.35 -32.27 -36.06
C TYR A 292 43.50 -31.71 -34.64
N PHE A 293 42.61 -32.06 -33.71
CA PHE A 293 42.75 -31.68 -32.31
C PHE A 293 43.97 -32.32 -31.65
N GLN A 294 44.29 -33.59 -31.93
CA GLN A 294 45.50 -34.23 -31.41
C GLN A 294 46.77 -33.65 -32.02
N GLU A 295 46.76 -33.27 -33.30
CA GLU A 295 47.89 -32.59 -33.96
C GLU A 295 48.09 -31.17 -33.40
N ALA A 296 47.03 -30.37 -33.31
CA ALA A 296 47.05 -29.08 -32.63
C ALA A 296 47.50 -29.19 -31.17
N LYS A 297 47.12 -30.27 -30.46
CA LYS A 297 47.57 -30.58 -29.10
C LYS A 297 49.05 -30.96 -29.04
N LYS A 298 49.58 -31.69 -30.03
CA LYS A 298 51.03 -31.98 -30.15
C LYS A 298 51.83 -30.69 -30.40
N LEU A 299 51.35 -29.82 -31.28
CA LEU A 299 51.98 -28.54 -31.60
C LEU A 299 51.92 -27.54 -30.44
N SER A 300 50.78 -27.44 -29.75
CA SER A 300 50.59 -26.48 -28.65
C SER A 300 51.21 -26.91 -27.32
N LYS A 301 51.26 -28.22 -27.01
CA LYS A 301 51.89 -28.75 -25.78
C LYS A 301 53.22 -28.11 -25.40
N PRO A 302 54.27 -28.11 -26.25
CA PRO A 302 55.57 -27.54 -25.88
C PRO A 302 55.50 -26.04 -25.56
N TYR A 303 54.64 -25.28 -26.25
CA TYR A 303 54.42 -23.85 -25.94
C TYR A 303 53.64 -23.65 -24.65
N ILE A 304 52.61 -24.46 -24.38
CA ILE A 304 51.85 -24.45 -23.12
C ILE A 304 52.77 -24.81 -21.95
N ASP A 305 53.61 -25.84 -22.10
CA ASP A 305 54.59 -26.26 -21.10
C ASP A 305 55.67 -25.19 -20.87
N GLN A 306 56.11 -24.50 -21.94
CA GLN A 306 57.05 -23.38 -21.84
C GLN A 306 56.43 -22.17 -21.13
N VAL A 307 55.20 -21.79 -21.46
CA VAL A 307 54.45 -20.72 -20.78
C VAL A 307 54.14 -21.10 -19.32
N ALA A 308 53.76 -22.34 -19.04
CA ALA A 308 53.55 -22.84 -17.68
C ALA A 308 54.86 -22.80 -16.87
N LYS A 309 55.98 -23.24 -17.45
CA LYS A 309 57.30 -23.21 -16.79
C LYS A 309 57.81 -21.80 -16.54
N ALA A 310 57.64 -20.89 -17.49
CA ALA A 310 58.05 -19.48 -17.36
C ALA A 310 57.15 -18.71 -16.38
N SER A 311 55.85 -18.97 -16.39
CA SER A 311 54.90 -18.32 -15.48
C SER A 311 54.92 -18.89 -14.06
N LYS A 312 55.29 -20.16 -13.86
CA LYS A 312 55.34 -20.83 -12.54
C LYS A 312 55.93 -19.96 -11.41
N PRO A 313 57.17 -19.41 -11.49
CA PRO A 313 57.70 -18.56 -10.43
C PRO A 313 56.93 -17.25 -10.22
N HIS A 314 56.24 -16.73 -11.24
CA HIS A 314 55.40 -15.53 -11.13
C HIS A 314 54.02 -15.85 -10.55
N VAL A 315 53.43 -17.00 -10.90
CA VAL A 315 52.19 -17.51 -10.30
C VAL A 315 52.41 -17.88 -8.83
N ASP A 316 53.53 -18.53 -8.49
CA ASP A 316 53.86 -18.86 -7.10
C ASP A 316 54.13 -17.58 -6.26
N LYS A 317 54.78 -16.57 -6.86
CA LYS A 317 54.95 -15.25 -6.23
C LYS A 317 53.61 -14.52 -6.06
N LEU A 318 52.73 -14.53 -7.06
CA LEU A 318 51.38 -13.95 -6.94
C LEU A 318 50.55 -14.70 -5.90
N LYS A 319 50.57 -16.02 -5.89
CA LYS A 319 49.84 -16.85 -4.93
C LYS A 319 50.31 -16.59 -3.49
N THR A 320 51.61 -16.42 -3.28
CA THR A 320 52.16 -16.09 -1.95
C THR A 320 51.86 -14.65 -1.52
N THR A 321 51.91 -13.66 -2.42
CA THR A 321 51.55 -12.27 -2.08
C THR A 321 50.05 -12.05 -1.93
N LEU A 322 49.21 -12.74 -2.70
CA LEU A 322 47.75 -12.65 -2.56
C LEU A 322 47.21 -13.46 -1.39
N LYS A 323 47.91 -14.48 -0.88
CA LYS A 323 47.45 -15.36 0.20
C LYS A 323 46.77 -14.61 1.39
N PRO A 324 47.39 -13.60 2.03
CA PRO A 324 46.76 -12.84 3.11
C PRO A 324 45.53 -12.04 2.67
N TYR A 325 45.50 -11.57 1.41
CA TYR A 325 44.34 -10.86 0.86
C TYR A 325 43.20 -11.82 0.55
N THR A 326 43.47 -13.02 0.05
CA THR A 326 42.45 -14.06 -0.19
C THR A 326 41.88 -14.62 1.12
N GLU A 327 42.71 -14.79 2.15
CA GLU A 327 42.24 -15.20 3.48
C GLU A 327 41.37 -14.11 4.12
N LYS A 328 41.80 -12.84 4.07
CA LYS A 328 41.01 -11.71 4.58
C LYS A 328 39.71 -11.49 3.79
N ALA A 329 39.76 -11.59 2.46
CA ALA A 329 38.56 -11.51 1.62
C ALA A 329 37.60 -12.68 1.88
N GLY A 330 38.12 -13.89 2.14
CA GLY A 330 37.33 -15.04 2.57
C GLY A 330 36.60 -14.78 3.89
N GLN A 331 37.31 -14.26 4.90
CA GLN A 331 36.71 -13.91 6.21
C GLN A 331 35.63 -12.83 6.11
N GLU A 332 35.84 -11.76 5.33
CA GLU A 332 34.78 -10.75 5.12
C GLU A 332 33.62 -11.32 4.27
N TYR A 333 33.89 -12.21 3.33
CA TYR A 333 32.85 -12.91 2.57
C TYR A 333 32.03 -13.86 3.44
N GLU A 334 32.64 -14.56 4.40
CA GLU A 334 31.92 -15.40 5.37
C GLU A 334 30.99 -14.55 6.24
N LYS A 335 31.47 -13.42 6.79
CA LYS A 335 30.60 -12.48 7.53
C LYS A 335 29.45 -11.97 6.65
N LEU A 336 29.71 -11.62 5.40
CA LEU A 336 28.69 -11.16 4.45
C LEU A 336 27.68 -12.25 4.12
N ARG A 337 28.13 -13.50 3.91
CA ARG A 337 27.27 -14.68 3.70
C ARG A 337 26.37 -14.90 4.90
N ASP A 338 26.93 -14.93 6.11
CA ASP A 338 26.19 -15.22 7.33
C ASP A 338 25.17 -14.11 7.62
N THR A 339 25.57 -12.85 7.42
CA THR A 339 24.66 -11.68 7.45
C THR A 339 23.56 -11.78 6.40
N ALA A 340 23.89 -12.15 5.16
CA ALA A 340 22.90 -12.32 4.10
C ALA A 340 21.93 -13.47 4.40
N THR A 341 22.38 -14.57 5.01
CA THR A 341 21.48 -15.65 5.45
C THR A 341 20.53 -15.21 6.56
N LEU A 342 20.99 -14.36 7.50
CA LEU A 342 20.15 -13.80 8.55
C LEU A 342 19.07 -12.86 7.97
N TYR A 343 19.45 -11.96 7.06
CA TYR A 343 18.49 -11.07 6.36
C TYR A 343 17.54 -11.86 5.45
N HIS A 344 17.99 -12.93 4.81
CA HIS A 344 17.14 -13.83 4.02
C HIS A 344 16.08 -14.51 4.88
N GLN A 345 16.46 -15.04 6.04
CA GLN A 345 15.53 -15.61 7.01
C GLN A 345 14.53 -14.57 7.56
N GLN A 346 15.00 -13.35 7.87
CA GLN A 346 14.13 -12.27 8.30
C GLN A 346 13.13 -11.87 7.19
N ALA A 347 13.59 -11.75 5.94
CA ALA A 347 12.75 -11.47 4.79
C ALA A 347 11.73 -12.59 4.54
N GLN A 348 12.10 -13.87 4.70
CA GLN A 348 11.16 -15.00 4.62
C GLN A 348 10.04 -14.88 5.65
N VAL A 349 10.36 -14.58 6.92
CA VAL A 349 9.35 -14.41 7.98
C VAL A 349 8.42 -13.23 7.66
N THR A 350 8.97 -12.08 7.24
CA THR A 350 8.16 -10.90 6.88
C THR A 350 7.27 -11.14 5.66
N ILE A 351 7.79 -11.81 4.62
CA ILE A 351 7.02 -12.18 3.43
C ILE A 351 5.93 -13.20 3.78
N LEU A 352 6.23 -14.19 4.63
CA LEU A 352 5.28 -15.22 5.04
C LEU A 352 4.09 -14.62 5.82
N ASP A 353 4.36 -13.68 6.73
CA ASP A 353 3.32 -12.93 7.46
C ASP A 353 2.46 -12.09 6.50
N TYR A 354 3.09 -11.32 5.60
CA TYR A 354 2.38 -10.53 4.58
C TYR A 354 1.53 -11.39 3.64
N MET A 355 2.01 -12.57 3.23
CA MET A 355 1.25 -13.52 2.40
C MET A 355 0.10 -14.18 3.16
N HIS A 356 0.18 -14.32 4.48
CA HIS A 356 -0.93 -14.82 5.31
C HIS A 356 -2.02 -13.75 5.53
N GLN A 357 -1.66 -12.46 5.54
CA GLN A 357 -2.60 -11.35 5.71
C GLN A 357 -3.49 -11.09 4.48
N HIS A 358 -3.08 -11.55 3.28
CA HIS A 358 -3.83 -11.35 2.03
C HIS A 358 -4.46 -12.65 1.51
N GLU A 359 -5.80 -12.69 1.42
CA GLU A 359 -6.56 -13.89 1.01
C GLU A 359 -6.13 -14.45 -0.36
N LEU A 360 -5.75 -13.58 -1.31
CA LEU A 360 -5.27 -13.99 -2.64
C LEU A 360 -3.89 -14.67 -2.59
N LEU A 361 -3.00 -14.24 -1.69
CA LEU A 361 -1.63 -14.78 -1.59
C LEU A 361 -1.57 -16.06 -0.77
N LYS A 362 -2.54 -16.25 0.16
CA LYS A 362 -2.68 -17.45 0.98
C LYS A 362 -2.76 -18.75 0.17
N GLN A 363 -3.33 -18.72 -1.04
CA GLN A 363 -3.42 -19.87 -1.95
C GLN A 363 -2.06 -20.26 -2.58
N PHE A 364 -1.06 -19.37 -2.54
CA PHE A 364 0.26 -19.54 -3.14
C PHE A 364 1.38 -19.68 -2.10
N VAL A 365 1.05 -19.92 -0.83
CA VAL A 365 2.05 -20.12 0.25
C VAL A 365 2.72 -21.49 0.11
N ASN A 366 3.69 -21.56 -0.81
CA ASN A 366 4.66 -22.65 -0.92
C ASN A 366 5.99 -22.20 -0.31
N GLY A 367 6.63 -23.05 0.50
CA GLY A 367 7.89 -22.72 1.17
C GLY A 367 9.01 -22.32 0.20
N GLU A 368 9.03 -22.94 -0.99
CA GLU A 368 9.95 -22.59 -2.08
C GLU A 368 9.69 -21.17 -2.62
N LEU A 369 8.44 -20.76 -2.80
CA LEU A 369 8.09 -19.44 -3.33
C LEU A 369 8.51 -18.32 -2.36
N VAL A 370 8.28 -18.52 -1.06
CA VAL A 370 8.74 -17.59 -0.01
C VAL A 370 10.27 -17.50 0.01
N TRP A 371 10.96 -18.63 -0.19
CA TRP A 371 12.42 -18.66 -0.32
C TRP A 371 12.90 -17.87 -1.55
N PHE A 372 12.30 -18.06 -2.73
CA PHE A 372 12.67 -17.30 -3.92
C PHE A 372 12.37 -15.80 -3.81
N LEU A 373 11.23 -15.42 -3.21
CA LEU A 373 10.83 -14.03 -3.07
C LEU A 373 11.71 -13.27 -2.06
N ALA A 374 12.11 -13.93 -0.97
CA ALA A 374 13.11 -13.39 -0.03
C ALA A 374 14.49 -13.22 -0.69
N ALA A 375 14.92 -14.20 -1.51
CA ALA A 375 16.18 -14.12 -2.25
C ALA A 375 16.16 -12.96 -3.25
N ALA A 376 15.05 -12.79 -3.99
CA ALA A 376 14.87 -11.69 -4.93
C ALA A 376 14.91 -10.32 -4.21
N TRP A 377 14.25 -10.18 -3.06
CA TRP A 377 14.28 -8.94 -2.29
C TRP A 377 15.70 -8.60 -1.80
N LEU A 378 16.48 -9.60 -1.38
CA LEU A 378 17.86 -9.43 -0.93
C LEU A 378 18.84 -9.13 -2.08
N LEU A 379 18.58 -9.66 -3.29
CA LEU A 379 19.40 -9.38 -4.47
C LEU A 379 19.17 -7.99 -5.07
N MET A 380 17.96 -7.43 -4.94
CA MET A 380 17.57 -6.16 -5.57
C MET A 380 18.51 -4.98 -5.24
N PRO A 381 18.90 -4.72 -3.98
CA PRO A 381 19.88 -3.67 -3.64
C PRO A 381 21.26 -3.91 -4.28
N VAL A 382 21.71 -5.18 -4.31
CA VAL A 382 22.99 -5.57 -4.93
C VAL A 382 22.96 -5.34 -6.44
N TYR A 383 21.83 -5.64 -7.09
CA TYR A 383 21.62 -5.42 -8.51
C TYR A 383 21.56 -3.93 -8.87
N VAL A 384 20.91 -3.09 -8.06
CA VAL A 384 20.91 -1.63 -8.23
C VAL A 384 22.32 -1.06 -8.06
N LEU A 385 23.07 -1.50 -7.05
CA LEU A 385 24.48 -1.12 -6.88
C LEU A 385 25.35 -1.57 -8.05
N TYR A 386 25.13 -2.78 -8.58
CA TYR A 386 25.82 -3.29 -9.77
C TYR A 386 25.52 -2.42 -11.00
N ILE A 387 24.26 -2.06 -11.27
CA ILE A 387 23.90 -1.16 -12.37
C ILE A 387 24.62 0.18 -12.21
N LEU A 388 24.52 0.83 -11.05
CA LEU A 388 25.19 2.11 -10.78
C LEU A 388 26.71 2.03 -10.95
N LEU A 389 27.35 0.94 -10.50
CA LEU A 389 28.78 0.71 -10.72
C LEU A 389 29.12 0.49 -12.20
N THR A 390 28.29 -0.23 -12.96
CA THR A 390 28.52 -0.37 -14.41
C THR A 390 28.36 0.95 -15.15
N GLU A 391 27.35 1.77 -14.83
CA GLU A 391 27.18 3.09 -15.43
C GLU A 391 28.36 4.02 -15.11
N VAL A 392 28.76 4.10 -13.83
CA VAL A 392 29.89 4.93 -13.39
C VAL A 392 31.22 4.48 -14.01
N CYS A 393 31.50 3.18 -14.07
CA CYS A 393 32.74 2.67 -14.66
C CYS A 393 32.77 2.80 -16.20
N CYS A 394 31.65 2.59 -16.89
CA CYS A 394 31.59 2.63 -18.35
C CYS A 394 31.78 4.04 -18.95
N ILE A 395 31.54 5.11 -18.19
CA ILE A 395 31.78 6.51 -18.62
C ILE A 395 33.26 6.77 -18.99
N THR A 396 34.21 5.97 -18.47
CA THR A 396 35.65 6.19 -18.68
C THR A 396 36.19 5.76 -20.05
N LYS A 397 35.46 4.96 -20.84
CA LYS A 397 35.91 4.48 -22.16
C LYS A 397 35.41 5.34 -23.33
N LYS A 398 35.63 6.66 -23.27
CA LYS A 398 35.51 7.51 -24.48
C LYS A 398 36.61 7.12 -25.48
N LYS A 399 36.21 6.53 -26.62
CA LYS A 399 37.11 6.22 -27.75
C LYS A 399 37.94 7.46 -28.11
N LYS A 400 39.29 7.35 -28.06
CA LYS A 400 40.16 8.33 -28.71
C LYS A 400 39.96 8.23 -30.22
N ILE A 401 39.31 9.24 -30.81
CA ILE A 401 39.28 9.42 -32.26
C ILE A 401 40.72 9.68 -32.72
N PRO A 402 41.27 8.94 -33.70
CA PRO A 402 42.54 9.28 -34.31
C PRO A 402 42.38 10.62 -35.03
N ARG A 403 43.16 11.63 -34.64
CA ARG A 403 43.30 12.84 -35.45
C ARG A 403 44.04 12.45 -36.73
N SER A 404 43.30 12.32 -37.84
CA SER A 404 43.88 12.20 -39.18
C SER A 404 44.54 13.53 -39.54
N ASP A 405 45.86 13.63 -39.31
CA ASP A 405 46.66 14.71 -39.86
C ASP A 405 46.88 14.47 -41.36
N LYS A 406 46.19 15.27 -42.20
CA LYS A 406 46.45 15.39 -43.64
C LYS A 406 46.33 16.85 -44.08
N GLY A 407 47.20 17.69 -43.53
CA GLY A 407 47.44 19.03 -44.06
C GLY A 407 48.25 19.03 -45.36
N LYS A 408 47.59 19.31 -46.49
CA LYS A 408 48.15 19.91 -47.73
C LYS A 408 49.30 19.16 -48.44
N VAL A 409 48.96 18.37 -49.45
CA VAL A 409 49.84 18.16 -50.61
C VAL A 409 49.74 19.40 -51.50
N LEU A 410 50.85 20.11 -51.71
CA LEU A 410 50.95 21.17 -52.72
C LEU A 410 51.61 20.62 -53.99
N VAL A 411 51.09 21.02 -55.15
CA VAL A 411 51.54 20.57 -56.48
C VAL A 411 52.73 21.39 -56.97
N ASN A 412 53.61 20.73 -57.76
CA ASN A 412 54.69 21.21 -58.66
C ASN A 412 56.05 20.60 -58.29
N GLY A 413 56.91 20.19 -59.25
CA GLY A 413 56.73 20.14 -60.70
C GLY A 413 58.02 19.77 -61.43
N HIS A 414 57.90 18.87 -62.41
CA HIS A 414 58.75 18.73 -63.60
C HIS A 414 60.30 18.88 -63.50
N ARG A 415 61.03 17.76 -63.67
CA ARG A 415 62.20 17.70 -64.59
C ARG A 415 62.63 16.26 -64.93
N ARG A 416 62.54 15.90 -66.22
CA ARG A 416 63.24 14.76 -66.83
C ARG A 416 64.66 15.17 -67.24
N HIS A 417 65.63 14.26 -67.04
CA HIS A 417 66.86 13.95 -67.82
C HIS A 417 68.00 13.53 -66.85
N LYS A 418 69.00 12.70 -67.21
CA LYS A 418 69.38 12.04 -68.48
C LYS A 418 70.13 10.73 -68.16
N ARG A 419 70.21 9.78 -69.11
CA ARG A 419 71.11 8.61 -68.98
C ARG A 419 72.59 9.03 -69.04
N ARG A 420 73.48 8.35 -68.30
CA ARG A 420 74.77 7.78 -68.77
C ARG A 420 75.43 6.92 -67.68
N HIS A 421 76.01 5.79 -68.08
CA HIS A 421 77.03 5.06 -67.30
C HIS A 421 78.41 5.66 -67.59
N ALA A 422 79.30 5.62 -66.60
CA ALA A 422 80.75 5.44 -66.73
C ALA A 422 81.31 5.07 -65.34
N ASP A 423 82.23 4.10 -65.30
CA ASP A 423 83.21 3.74 -64.24
C ASP A 423 82.69 3.57 -62.78
N LYS A 424 82.94 2.46 -62.08
CA LYS A 424 83.96 1.40 -62.18
C LYS A 424 83.38 0.02 -61.87
#